data_AF-A0A932FYJ2-F1
#
_entry.id   AF-A0A932FYJ2-F1
#
_cell.length_a   1.000
_cell.length_b   1.000
_cell.length_c   1.000
_cell.angle_alpha   90.00
_cell.angle_beta   90.00
_cell.angle_gamma   90.00
#
_symmetry.space_group_name_H-M   'P 1'
#
loop_
_entity.id
_entity.type
_entity.pdbx_description
1 polymer ?
#
loop_
_entity_poly.entity_id
_entity_poly.type
_entity_poly.pdbx_seq_one_letter_code
_entity_poly.pdbx_strand_id
1 'polypeptide(L)'
;MELFETDDHRPPRRKRWAWLLRHVWQADLDTCPRCAGPMRWLEAATTEQAAARLLAQLGLAAQPPPESRRPPFRQVELPFRK
;
A
#
# COMPACT_ATOMS: atom_id res chain seq x y z
N MET A 1 -26.92 -13.99 -27.11
CA MET A 1 -27.37 -14.00 -25.71
C MET A 1 -27.04 -15.38 -25.15
N GLU A 2 -26.19 -15.61 -24.17
CA GLU A 2 -25.24 -14.83 -23.38
C GLU A 2 -24.21 -15.88 -22.92
N LEU A 3 -22.92 -15.57 -23.04
CA LEU A 3 -21.86 -16.40 -22.48
C LEU A 3 -21.79 -16.05 -20.98
N PHE A 4 -22.45 -16.83 -20.13
CA PHE A 4 -22.21 -16.74 -18.70
C PHE A 4 -20.87 -17.42 -18.43
N GLU A 5 -19.83 -16.60 -18.29
CA GLU A 5 -18.51 -17.01 -17.84
C GLU A 5 -18.65 -17.91 -16.61
N THR A 6 -18.12 -19.12 -16.72
CA THR A 6 -17.99 -20.03 -15.58
C THR A 6 -17.00 -19.40 -14.60
N ASP A 7 -17.50 -18.90 -13.48
CA ASP A 7 -16.68 -18.46 -12.35
C ASP A 7 -15.94 -19.69 -11.80
N ASP A 8 -14.70 -19.88 -12.26
CA ASP A 8 -13.79 -20.89 -11.73
C ASP A 8 -13.42 -20.52 -10.29
N HIS A 9 -14.20 -21.01 -9.33
CA HIS A 9 -14.01 -20.79 -7.89
C HIS A 9 -12.72 -21.41 -7.32
N ARG A 10 -11.83 -21.98 -8.14
CA ARG A 10 -10.57 -22.50 -7.65
C ARG A 10 -9.68 -21.33 -7.19
N PRO A 11 -9.23 -21.31 -5.92
CA PRO A 11 -8.36 -20.23 -5.46
C PRO A 11 -7.10 -20.24 -6.33
N PRO A 12 -6.73 -19.10 -6.94
CA PRO A 12 -5.61 -19.04 -7.85
C PRO A 12 -4.35 -19.55 -7.14
N ARG A 13 -3.56 -20.39 -7.82
CA ARG A 13 -2.31 -20.96 -7.28
C ARG A 13 -1.34 -19.86 -6.81
N ARG A 14 -1.45 -18.67 -7.41
CA ARG A 14 -0.72 -17.47 -7.00
C ARG A 14 -1.65 -16.58 -6.19
N LYS A 15 -1.23 -16.24 -4.98
CA LYS A 15 -1.91 -15.21 -4.18
C LYS A 15 -1.75 -13.86 -4.89
N ARG A 16 -2.83 -13.07 -4.94
CA ARG A 16 -2.78 -11.68 -5.41
C ARG A 16 -1.90 -10.87 -4.46
N TRP A 17 -1.24 -9.83 -4.96
CA TRP A 17 -0.40 -8.94 -4.14
C TRP A 17 -1.16 -8.36 -2.94
N ALA A 18 -2.44 -8.03 -3.09
CA ALA A 18 -3.30 -7.57 -2.01
C ALA A 18 -3.40 -8.54 -0.83
N TRP A 19 -3.36 -9.87 -1.09
CA TRP A 19 -3.32 -10.87 -0.02
C TRP A 19 -2.05 -10.73 0.82
N LEU A 20 -0.88 -10.59 0.18
CA LEU A 20 0.38 -10.38 0.91
C LEU A 20 0.37 -9.07 1.69
N LEU A 21 -0.11 -8.00 1.06
CA LEU A 21 -0.16 -6.66 1.66
C LEU A 21 -1.00 -6.64 2.94
N ARG A 22 -2.14 -7.33 2.92
CA ARG A 22 -3.01 -7.51 4.10
C ARG A 22 -2.34 -8.28 5.23
N HIS A 23 -1.54 -9.31 4.94
CA HIS A 23 -0.96 -10.15 5.99
C HIS A 23 0.32 -9.56 6.59
N VAL A 24 1.13 -8.86 5.78
CA VAL A 24 2.43 -8.30 6.22
C VAL A 24 2.27 -6.90 6.79
N TRP A 25 1.46 -6.05 6.16
CA TRP A 25 1.29 -4.64 6.54
C TRP A 25 -0.08 -4.32 7.13
N GLN A 26 -0.97 -5.32 7.28
CA GLN A 26 -2.34 -5.12 7.78
C GLN A 26 -3.15 -4.11 6.94
N ALA A 27 -2.82 -3.97 5.66
CA ALA A 27 -3.49 -3.07 4.72
C ALA A 27 -4.32 -3.88 3.69
N ASP A 28 -5.64 -3.79 3.74
CA ASP A 28 -6.54 -4.37 2.74
C ASP A 28 -6.75 -3.39 1.58
N LEU A 29 -6.42 -3.82 0.37
CA LEU A 29 -6.48 -3.00 -0.85
C LEU A 29 -7.50 -3.51 -1.86
N ASP A 30 -8.22 -4.59 -1.54
CA ASP A 30 -9.28 -5.14 -2.37
C ASP A 30 -10.67 -4.66 -1.91
N THR A 31 -10.79 -4.22 -0.65
CA THR A 31 -12.06 -3.82 -0.06
C THR A 31 -12.03 -2.37 0.40
N CYS A 32 -13.02 -1.57 0.00
CA CYS A 32 -13.13 -0.19 0.44
C CYS A 32 -13.56 -0.13 1.92
N PRO A 33 -12.81 0.57 2.79
CA PRO A 33 -13.17 0.66 4.22
C PRO A 33 -14.44 1.48 4.47
N ARG A 34 -14.92 2.26 3.50
CA ARG A 34 -16.12 3.10 3.63
C ARG A 34 -17.40 2.40 3.19
N CYS A 35 -17.36 1.63 2.10
CA CYS A 35 -18.55 1.00 1.51
C CYS A 35 -18.49 -0.52 1.38
N ALA A 36 -17.38 -1.16 1.78
CA ALA A 36 -17.13 -2.59 1.61
C ALA A 36 -17.17 -3.11 0.15
N GLY A 37 -17.20 -2.20 -0.83
CA GLY A 37 -17.16 -2.56 -2.25
C GLY A 37 -15.76 -2.93 -2.74
N PRO A 38 -15.66 -3.54 -3.92
CA PRO A 38 -14.38 -3.90 -4.53
C PRO A 38 -13.58 -2.66 -4.91
N MET A 39 -12.28 -2.67 -4.62
CA MET A 39 -11.33 -1.64 -5.04
C MET A 39 -10.42 -2.15 -6.17
N ARG A 40 -9.95 -1.21 -6.99
CA ARG A 40 -8.96 -1.46 -8.04
C ARG A 40 -7.76 -0.57 -7.84
N TRP A 41 -6.58 -1.09 -8.20
CA TRP A 41 -5.36 -0.30 -8.27
C TRP A 41 -5.47 0.70 -9.41
N LEU A 42 -5.15 1.96 -9.15
CA LEU A 42 -5.12 3.01 -10.17
C LEU A 42 -3.70 3.19 -10.71
N GLU A 43 -2.73 3.32 -9.81
CA GLU A 43 -1.32 3.53 -10.15
C GLU A 43 -0.43 2.99 -9.01
N ALA A 44 0.78 2.56 -9.35
CA ALA A 44 1.82 2.22 -8.39
C ALA A 44 3.02 3.15 -8.61
N ALA A 45 3.34 3.97 -7.61
CA ALA A 45 4.54 4.80 -7.66
C ALA A 45 5.78 3.97 -7.32
N THR A 46 6.59 3.67 -8.34
CA THR A 46 7.88 2.99 -8.18
C THR A 46 9.06 3.96 -8.19
N THR A 47 8.81 5.24 -8.45
CA THR A 47 9.80 6.33 -8.41
C THR A 47 9.36 7.42 -7.44
N GLU A 48 10.34 8.16 -6.91
CA GLU A 48 10.08 9.29 -6.00
C GLU A 48 9.22 10.37 -6.65
N GLN A 49 9.49 10.70 -7.92
CA GLN A 49 8.72 11.69 -8.68
C GLN A 49 7.26 11.26 -8.86
N ALA A 50 7.01 9.99 -9.15
CA ALA A 50 5.64 9.46 -9.26
C ALA A 50 4.92 9.50 -7.91
N ALA A 51 5.61 9.16 -6.82
CA ALA A 51 5.06 9.23 -5.47
C ALA A 51 4.68 10.67 -5.10
N ALA A 52 5.58 11.63 -5.32
CA ALA A 52 5.34 13.05 -5.07
C ALA A 52 4.14 13.58 -5.87
N ARG A 53 4.04 13.20 -7.15
CA ARG A 53 2.90 13.58 -8.01
C ARG A 53 1.57 13.03 -7.49
N LEU A 54 1.52 11.75 -7.14
CA LEU A 54 0.30 11.11 -6.63
C LEU A 54 -0.14 11.70 -5.28
N LEU A 55 0.81 11.95 -4.38
CA LEU A 55 0.52 12.59 -3.10
C LEU A 55 -0.06 14.00 -3.30
N ALA A 56 0.54 14.81 -4.18
CA ALA A 56 0.04 16.14 -4.49
C ALA A 56 -1.39 16.14 -5.06
N GLN A 57 -1.73 15.17 -5.92
CA GLN A 57 -3.10 15.00 -6.44
C GLN A 57 -4.12 14.68 -5.34
N LEU A 58 -3.69 14.02 -4.26
CA LEU A 58 -4.53 13.71 -3.10
C LEU A 58 -4.53 14.85 -2.06
N GLY A 59 -3.85 15.97 -2.32
CA GLY A 59 -3.67 17.06 -1.35
C GLY A 59 -2.78 16.67 -0.17
N LEU A 60 -1.98 15.62 -0.32
CA LEU A 60 -1.03 15.15 0.69
C LEU A 60 0.37 15.70 0.35
N ALA A 61 1.09 16.19 1.37
CA ALA A 61 2.50 16.50 1.23
C ALA A 61 3.34 15.26 1.59
N ALA A 62 4.54 15.17 1.01
CA ALA A 62 5.55 14.23 1.52
C ALA A 62 5.88 14.63 2.96
N GLN A 63 5.38 13.87 3.93
CA GLN A 63 5.61 14.17 5.33
C GLN A 63 6.96 13.56 5.73
N PRO A 64 7.91 14.34 6.25
CA PRO A 64 9.12 13.75 6.81
C PRO A 64 8.74 12.79 7.94
N PRO A 65 9.53 11.73 8.17
CA PRO A 65 9.35 10.91 9.35
C PRO A 65 9.23 11.83 10.57
N PRO A 66 8.28 11.60 11.48
CA PRO A 66 8.19 12.39 12.69
C PRO A 66 9.57 12.39 13.34
N GLU A 67 10.08 13.57 13.72
CA GLU A 67 11.37 13.68 14.38
C GLU A 67 11.41 12.67 15.52
N SER A 68 12.33 11.71 15.42
CA SER A 68 12.44 10.68 16.44
C SER A 68 12.68 11.38 17.77
N ARG A 69 11.80 11.18 18.75
CA ARG A 69 12.15 11.49 20.14
C ARG A 69 13.53 10.90 20.39
N ARG A 70 14.45 11.72 20.93
CA ARG A 70 15.81 11.28 21.26
C ARG A 70 15.74 9.86 21.83
N PRO A 71 16.44 8.88 21.23
CA PRO A 71 16.36 7.53 21.74
C PRO A 71 16.73 7.54 23.23
N PRO A 72 16.04 6.75 24.07
CA PRO A 72 16.53 6.54 25.43
C PRO A 72 17.98 6.08 25.34
N PHE A 73 18.82 6.49 26.31
CA PHE A 73 20.29 6.44 26.35
C PHE A 73 21.01 5.14 25.93
N ARG A 74 20.30 4.07 25.53
CA ARG A 74 20.82 2.77 25.09
C ARG A 74 20.62 2.44 23.61
N GLN A 75 20.02 3.31 22.79
CA GLN A 75 19.98 3.06 21.34
C GLN A 75 21.16 3.74 20.65
N VAL A 76 21.96 2.95 19.95
CA VAL A 76 23.09 3.45 19.16
C VAL A 76 22.53 4.16 17.92
N GLU A 77 22.97 5.39 17.68
CA GLU A 77 22.62 6.14 16.48
C GLU A 77 23.30 5.47 15.28
N LEU A 78 22.50 5.00 14.33
CA LEU A 78 23.01 4.39 13.11
C LEU A 78 23.41 5.52 12.14
N PRO A 79 24.62 5.49 11.57
CA PRO A 79 25.09 6.52 10.66
C PRO A 79 24.45 6.33 9.28
N PHE A 80 23.16 6.67 9.16
CA PHE A 80 22.53 6.81 7.86
C PHE A 80 23.09 8.07 7.20
N ARG A 81 23.83 7.91 6.10
CA ARG A 81 24.23 9.06 5.28
C ARG A 81 22.98 9.72 4.72
N LYS A 82 22.90 11.04 4.90
CA LYS A 82 21.92 11.90 4.24
C LYS A 82 22.18 11.96 2.74
#